data_AF-A0A973A9A7-F1
#
_entry.id   AF-A0A973A9A7-F1
#
_cell.length_a   1.000
_cell.length_b   1.000
_cell.length_c   1.000
_cell.angle_alpha   90.00
_cell.angle_beta   90.00
_cell.angle_gamma   90.00
#
_symmetry.space_group_name_H-M   'P 1'
#
loop_
_entity.id
_entity.type
_entity.pdbx_description
1 polymer ?
#
loop_
_entity_poly.entity_id
_entity_poly.type
_entity_poly.pdbx_seq_one_letter_code
_entity_poly.pdbx_strand_id
1 'polypeptide(L)'
;MSQDFVRRLPGGSFSQSKYGGLGRRVHLDFIVIALLMIISSYGLVVLYSAVGHESAPVISQLMKLSVATLVMLTMAQIPPVFYLRAAPWLYFLGIALLIMVLFFGYEVNGSARWLRIPGIINFQPSEIMKLVVPMILAWYFHERHMPPKAKHLFWAAVMIAIPVV
;
A
#
# COMPACT_ATOMS: atom_id res chain seq x y z
N MET A 1 -20.35 50.86 2.29
CA MET A 1 -19.41 49.81 2.77
C MET A 1 -20.25 48.61 3.20
N SER A 2 -20.56 47.70 2.28
CA SER A 2 -21.38 46.52 2.52
C SER A 2 -20.51 45.35 2.96
N GLN A 3 -20.76 44.82 4.17
CA GLN A 3 -20.11 43.63 4.72
C GLN A 3 -20.82 42.32 4.31
N ASP A 4 -21.39 42.26 3.10
CA ASP A 4 -22.29 41.18 2.67
C ASP A 4 -21.58 39.98 2.00
N PHE A 5 -20.29 39.78 2.26
CA PHE A 5 -19.54 38.64 1.71
C PHE A 5 -19.06 37.63 2.75
N VAL A 6 -19.78 37.51 3.87
CA VAL A 6 -19.66 36.34 4.74
C VAL A 6 -20.69 35.31 4.27
N ARG A 7 -20.36 34.56 3.21
CA ARG A 7 -21.07 33.32 2.85
C ARG A 7 -20.89 32.31 3.99
N ARG A 8 -21.71 32.39 5.04
CA ARG A 8 -21.95 31.25 5.93
C ARG A 8 -22.88 30.31 5.19
N LEU A 9 -22.40 29.12 4.86
CA LEU A 9 -23.23 28.03 4.36
C LEU A 9 -24.30 27.73 5.43
N PRO A 10 -25.59 28.01 5.18
CA PRO A 10 -26.66 27.59 6.08
C PRO A 10 -26.91 26.11 5.81
N GLY A 11 -26.85 25.28 6.86
CA GLY A 11 -27.34 23.90 6.77
C GLY A 11 -26.34 22.84 6.30
N GLY A 12 -25.04 23.11 6.32
CA GLY A 12 -24.02 22.07 6.24
C GLY A 12 -23.91 21.29 7.55
N SER A 13 -24.98 20.60 7.96
CA SER A 13 -24.87 19.48 8.90
C SER A 13 -24.12 18.37 8.16
N PHE A 14 -22.82 18.57 7.94
CA PHE A 14 -21.92 17.44 7.90
C PHE A 14 -22.05 16.83 9.27
N SER A 15 -22.87 15.79 9.36
CA SER A 15 -22.79 14.80 10.41
C SER A 15 -21.33 14.37 10.48
N GLN A 16 -20.55 15.11 11.28
CA GLN A 16 -19.34 14.66 11.88
C GLN A 16 -19.80 13.54 12.80
N SER A 17 -20.10 12.38 12.21
CA SER A 17 -20.35 11.18 12.94
C SER A 17 -19.20 11.08 13.91
N LYS A 18 -19.55 11.22 15.20
CA LYS A 18 -18.66 11.05 16.33
C LYS A 18 -18.19 9.60 16.33
N TYR A 19 -17.30 9.22 15.43
CA TYR A 19 -16.39 8.10 15.67
C TYR A 19 -15.25 8.62 16.55
N GLY A 20 -15.62 9.13 17.74
CA GLY A 20 -14.73 9.21 18.89
C GLY A 20 -14.57 7.83 19.48
N GLY A 21 -14.13 6.88 18.65
CA GLY A 21 -13.86 5.50 19.04
C GLY A 21 -12.36 5.28 19.15
N LEU A 22 -11.98 4.26 19.91
CA LEU A 22 -10.59 3.78 20.05
C LEU A 22 -9.84 3.69 18.71
N GLY A 23 -10.54 3.45 17.60
CA GLY A 23 -9.98 3.36 16.24
C GLY A 23 -9.28 4.63 15.76
N ARG A 24 -9.72 5.83 16.18
CA ARG A 24 -9.03 7.08 15.83
C ARG A 24 -7.73 7.28 16.61
N ARG A 25 -7.59 6.66 17.79
CA ARG A 25 -6.34 6.67 18.57
C ARG A 25 -5.30 5.70 18.03
N VAL A 26 -5.75 4.62 17.40
CA VAL A 26 -4.89 3.57 16.83
C VAL A 26 -4.76 3.72 15.30
N HIS A 27 -5.27 4.80 14.68
CA HIS A 27 -5.26 5.01 13.23
C HIS A 27 -5.80 3.81 12.41
N LEU A 28 -6.77 3.08 12.96
CA LEU A 28 -7.30 1.85 12.39
C LEU A 28 -8.82 1.92 12.20
N ASP A 29 -9.27 1.52 11.01
CA ASP A 29 -10.68 1.30 10.72
C ASP A 29 -11.05 -0.16 11.03
N PHE A 30 -11.78 -0.36 12.12
CA PHE A 30 -12.18 -1.68 12.58
C PHE A 30 -13.09 -2.41 11.61
N ILE A 31 -13.90 -1.69 10.82
CA ILE A 31 -14.81 -2.32 9.84
C ILE A 31 -13.96 -2.93 8.72
N VAL A 32 -12.99 -2.18 8.19
CA VAL A 32 -12.10 -2.65 7.13
C VAL A 32 -11.27 -3.84 7.61
N ILE A 33 -10.73 -3.79 8.83
CA ILE A 33 -9.98 -4.91 9.40
C ILE A 33 -10.87 -6.14 9.57
N ALA A 34 -12.09 -5.99 10.08
CA ALA A 34 -13.01 -7.11 10.25
C ALA A 34 -13.35 -7.77 8.90
N LEU A 35 -13.66 -6.97 7.87
CA LEU A 35 -13.91 -7.47 6.53
C LEU A 35 -12.69 -8.19 5.94
N LEU A 36 -11.49 -7.63 6.11
CA LEU A 36 -10.24 -8.24 5.66
C LEU A 36 -9.99 -9.59 6.35
N MET A 37 -10.24 -9.68 7.66
CA MET A 37 -10.10 -10.93 8.42
C MET A 37 -11.11 -11.99 7.97
N ILE A 38 -12.36 -11.60 7.67
CA ILE A 38 -13.39 -12.51 7.15
C ILE A 38 -12.95 -13.08 5.79
N ILE A 39 -12.56 -12.21 4.85
CA ILE A 39 -12.15 -12.64 3.50
C ILE A 39 -10.90 -13.52 3.57
N SER A 40 -9.92 -13.16 4.40
CA SER A 40 -8.69 -13.94 4.57
C SER A 40 -8.97 -15.32 5.19
N SER A 41 -9.86 -15.39 6.18
CA SER A 41 -10.26 -16.65 6.80
C SER A 41 -11.02 -17.55 5.82
N TYR A 42 -11.92 -16.96 5.04
CA TYR A 42 -12.62 -17.69 3.96
C TYR A 42 -11.62 -18.22 2.91
N GLY A 43 -10.63 -17.42 2.53
CA GLY A 43 -9.56 -17.86 1.63
C GLY A 43 -8.76 -19.05 2.15
N LEU A 44 -8.53 -19.16 3.46
CA LEU A 44 -7.90 -20.34 4.07
C LEU A 44 -8.78 -21.58 3.99
N VAL A 45 -10.11 -21.45 4.15
CA VAL A 45 -11.05 -22.55 3.97
C VAL A 45 -11.05 -23.04 2.53
N VAL A 46 -11.07 -22.10 1.57
CA VAL A 46 -10.98 -22.42 0.14
C VAL A 46 -9.65 -23.13 -0.18
N LEU A 47 -8.53 -22.65 0.37
CA LEU A 47 -7.21 -23.27 0.20
C LEU A 47 -7.20 -24.70 0.75
N TYR A 48 -7.73 -24.93 1.94
CA TYR A 48 -7.81 -26.26 2.54
C TYR A 48 -8.60 -27.24 1.67
N SER A 49 -9.68 -26.75 1.04
CA SER A 49 -10.46 -27.54 0.09
C SER A 49 -9.72 -27.79 -1.22
N ALA A 50 -8.96 -26.82 -1.73
CA ALA A 50 -8.26 -26.91 -3.02
C ALA A 50 -7.05 -27.84 -2.99
N VAL A 51 -6.37 -27.95 -1.85
CA VAL A 51 -5.18 -28.81 -1.68
C VAL A 51 -5.53 -30.17 -1.05
N GLY A 52 -6.77 -30.63 -1.20
CA GLY A 52 -7.16 -31.99 -0.81
C GLY A 52 -7.03 -32.28 0.70
N HIS A 53 -7.31 -31.29 1.56
CA HIS A 53 -7.24 -31.41 3.02
C HIS A 53 -5.82 -31.56 3.60
N GLU A 54 -4.78 -31.20 2.85
CA GLU A 54 -3.43 -31.09 3.40
C GLU A 54 -3.27 -29.87 4.31
N SER A 55 -2.72 -30.07 5.51
CA SER A 55 -2.55 -29.02 6.51
C SER A 55 -1.30 -28.16 6.29
N ALA A 56 -0.24 -28.71 5.70
CA ALA A 56 1.04 -28.00 5.56
C ALA A 56 0.97 -26.70 4.73
N PRO A 57 0.27 -26.63 3.58
CA PRO A 57 0.10 -25.39 2.82
C PRO A 57 -0.74 -24.36 3.56
N VAL A 58 -1.76 -24.82 4.29
CA VAL A 58 -2.67 -23.95 5.07
C VAL A 58 -1.93 -23.33 6.26
N ILE A 59 -1.14 -24.11 7.00
CA ILE A 59 -0.30 -23.61 8.10
C ILE A 59 0.71 -22.58 7.58
N SER A 60 1.35 -22.87 6.44
CA SER A 60 2.28 -21.94 5.80
C SER A 60 1.60 -20.63 5.41
N GLN A 61 0.37 -20.69 4.88
CA GLN A 61 -0.40 -19.51 4.52
C GLN A 61 -0.87 -18.72 5.76
N LEU A 62 -1.27 -19.42 6.82
CA LEU A 62 -1.66 -18.80 8.09
C LEU A 62 -0.48 -18.03 8.71
N MET A 63 0.72 -18.60 8.73
CA MET A 63 1.92 -17.92 9.22
C MET A 63 2.22 -16.64 8.42
N LYS A 64 2.13 -16.70 7.09
CA LYS A 64 2.31 -15.53 6.22
C LYS A 64 1.26 -14.46 6.50
N LEU A 65 -0.01 -14.86 6.67
CA LEU A 65 -1.10 -13.94 6.99
C LEU A 65 -0.88 -13.27 8.34
N SER A 66 -0.47 -14.02 9.36
CA SER A 66 -0.16 -13.48 10.69
C SER A 66 0.97 -12.45 10.65
N VAL A 67 2.08 -12.76 9.95
CA VAL A 67 3.20 -11.82 9.78
C VAL A 67 2.76 -10.58 8.99
N ALA A 68 2.03 -10.75 7.88
CA ALA A 68 1.52 -9.64 7.08
C ALA A 68 0.58 -8.73 7.89
N THR A 69 -0.28 -9.32 8.72
CA THR A 69 -1.21 -8.59 9.59
C THR A 69 -0.45 -7.79 10.64
N LEU A 70 0.57 -8.38 11.27
CA LEU A 70 1.41 -7.68 12.22
C LEU A 70 2.14 -6.49 11.56
N VAL A 71 2.74 -6.70 10.39
CA VAL A 71 3.40 -5.63 9.63
C VAL A 71 2.40 -4.53 9.28
N MET A 72 1.21 -4.87 8.79
CA MET A 72 0.16 -3.90 8.51
C MET A 72 -0.22 -3.07 9.75
N LEU A 73 -0.43 -3.72 10.90
CA LEU A 73 -0.80 -3.03 12.15
C LEU A 73 0.31 -2.07 12.62
N THR A 74 1.57 -2.48 12.51
CA THR A 74 2.72 -1.62 12.87
C THR A 74 2.87 -0.43 11.92
N MET A 75 2.77 -0.66 10.61
CA MET A 75 2.83 0.38 9.58
C MET A 75 1.66 1.38 9.72
N ALA A 76 0.47 0.90 10.09
CA ALA A 76 -0.69 1.77 10.30
C ALA A 76 -0.50 2.79 11.44
N GLN A 77 0.39 2.53 12.41
CA GLN A 77 0.68 3.50 13.48
C GLN A 77 1.59 4.65 13.03
N ILE A 78 2.26 4.52 11.89
CA ILE A 78 3.21 5.53 11.41
C ILE A 78 2.43 6.67 10.72
N PRO A 79 2.69 7.95 11.07
CA PRO A 79 1.99 9.08 10.46
C PRO A 79 2.19 9.18 8.94
N PRO A 80 1.15 9.55 8.15
CA PRO A 80 1.24 9.73 6.69
C PRO A 80 2.38 10.65 6.21
N VAL A 81 2.74 11.66 7.01
CA VAL A 81 3.81 12.62 6.70
C VAL A 81 5.18 11.94 6.59
N PHE A 82 5.42 10.88 7.37
CA PHE A 82 6.67 10.11 7.28
C PHE A 82 6.77 9.41 5.92
N TYR A 83 5.71 8.74 5.49
CA TYR A 83 5.64 8.07 4.19
C TYR A 83 5.84 9.05 3.03
N LEU A 84 5.22 10.23 3.12
CA LEU A 84 5.39 11.29 2.13
C LEU A 84 6.87 11.70 2.00
N ARG A 85 7.58 11.92 3.11
CA ARG A 85 9.01 12.29 3.11
C ARG A 85 9.91 11.15 2.64
N ALA A 86 9.55 9.91 2.94
CA ALA A 86 10.30 8.72 2.54
C ALA A 86 10.07 8.35 1.06
N ALA A 87 8.98 8.82 0.43
CA ALA A 87 8.57 8.39 -0.91
C ALA A 87 9.67 8.50 -1.99
N PRO A 88 10.43 9.61 -2.12
CA PRO A 88 11.51 9.69 -3.12
C PRO A 88 12.61 8.65 -2.87
N TRP A 89 13.02 8.47 -1.62
CA TRP A 89 14.05 7.51 -1.24
C TRP A 89 13.61 6.07 -1.52
N LEU A 90 12.37 5.74 -1.16
CA LEU A 90 11.79 4.42 -1.42
C LEU A 90 11.64 4.16 -2.92
N TYR A 91 11.35 5.18 -3.73
CA TYR A 91 11.23 5.05 -5.18
C TYR A 91 12.58 4.74 -5.83
N PHE A 92 13.64 5.47 -5.48
CA PHE A 92 14.98 5.18 -5.98
C PHE A 92 15.49 3.81 -5.51
N LEU A 93 15.26 3.47 -4.24
CA LEU A 93 15.61 2.15 -3.72
C LEU A 93 14.86 1.03 -4.47
N GLY A 94 13.57 1.21 -4.73
CA GLY A 94 12.76 0.25 -5.45
C GLY A 94 13.20 0.07 -6.91
N ILE A 95 13.56 1.14 -7.61
CA ILE A 95 14.18 1.06 -8.94
C ILE A 95 15.50 0.30 -8.87
N ALA A 96 16.36 0.61 -7.90
CA ALA A 96 17.63 -0.11 -7.74
C ALA A 96 17.42 -1.61 -7.50
N LEU A 97 16.41 -1.99 -6.71
CA LEU A 97 16.03 -3.38 -6.49
C LEU A 97 15.48 -4.06 -7.75
N LEU A 98 14.68 -3.36 -8.56
CA LEU A 98 14.22 -3.88 -9.85
C LEU A 98 15.40 -4.14 -10.80
N ILE A 99 16.34 -3.21 -10.88
CA ILE A 99 17.58 -3.40 -11.65
C ILE A 99 18.37 -4.59 -11.10
N MET A 100 18.46 -4.74 -9.77
CA MET A 100 19.17 -5.84 -9.13
C MET A 100 18.56 -7.21 -9.46
N VAL A 101 17.23 -7.31 -9.57
CA VAL A 101 16.55 -8.55 -10.02
C VAL A 101 16.97 -8.96 -11.42
N LEU A 102 17.28 -8.02 -12.32
CA LEU A 102 17.71 -8.37 -13.67
C LEU A 102 19.08 -9.08 -13.69
N PHE A 103 19.94 -8.81 -12.72
CA PHE A 103 21.28 -9.41 -12.62
C PHE A 103 21.34 -10.62 -11.67
N PHE A 104 20.59 -10.57 -10.57
CA PHE A 104 20.65 -11.56 -9.47
C PHE A 104 19.32 -12.28 -9.23
N GLY A 105 18.32 -12.06 -10.09
CA GLY A 105 17.02 -12.68 -9.99
C GLY A 105 17.08 -14.18 -10.24
N TYR A 106 16.40 -14.92 -9.38
CA TYR A 106 16.19 -16.35 -9.57
C TYR A 106 14.96 -16.59 -10.43
N GLU A 107 15.08 -17.44 -11.43
CA GLU A 107 13.96 -17.83 -12.29
C GLU A 107 13.01 -18.78 -11.56
N VAL A 108 11.75 -18.36 -11.45
CA VAL A 108 10.65 -19.23 -11.01
C VAL A 108 9.63 -19.25 -12.14
N ASN A 109 9.26 -20.45 -12.62
CA ASN A 109 8.32 -20.64 -13.72
C ASN A 109 8.70 -19.89 -15.02
N GLY A 110 9.98 -19.85 -15.37
CA GLY A 110 10.48 -19.24 -16.61
C GLY A 110 10.60 -17.71 -16.59
N SER A 111 10.56 -17.08 -15.42
CA SER A 111 10.80 -15.63 -15.29
C SER A 111 11.57 -15.26 -14.02
N ALA A 112 12.67 -14.52 -14.18
CA ALA A 112 13.48 -13.99 -13.10
C ALA A 112 12.79 -12.78 -12.45
N ARG A 113 11.95 -13.02 -11.44
CA ARG A 113 11.24 -11.96 -10.69
C ARG A 113 11.52 -11.95 -9.20
N TRP A 114 12.18 -12.99 -8.71
CA TRP A 114 12.35 -13.22 -7.27
C TRP A 114 13.82 -13.06 -6.88
N LEU A 115 14.07 -12.19 -5.91
CA LEU A 115 15.34 -12.19 -5.18
C LEU A 115 15.22 -13.21 -4.05
N ARG A 116 16.04 -14.26 -4.11
CA ARG A 116 16.08 -15.26 -3.05
C ARG A 116 17.05 -14.80 -1.98
N ILE A 117 16.52 -14.36 -0.83
CA ILE A 117 17.33 -14.12 0.36
C ILE A 117 17.54 -15.47 1.03
N PRO A 118 18.78 -16.03 1.07
CA PRO A 118 19.02 -17.36 1.61
C PRO A 118 18.50 -17.48 3.04
N GLY A 119 17.63 -18.47 3.29
CA GLY A 119 17.17 -18.84 4.63
C GLY A 119 15.99 -18.05 5.21
N ILE A 120 15.43 -17.04 4.52
CA ILE A 120 14.35 -16.21 5.08
C ILE A 120 13.12 -16.19 4.18
N ILE A 121 13.17 -15.50 3.04
CA ILE A 121 12.01 -15.26 2.17
C ILE A 121 12.44 -15.05 0.71
N ASN A 122 11.54 -15.40 -0.20
CA ASN A 122 11.62 -14.93 -1.58
C ASN A 122 11.01 -13.53 -1.62
N PHE A 123 11.79 -12.55 -2.05
CA PHE A 123 11.39 -11.15 -2.06
C PHE A 123 11.20 -10.67 -3.50
N GLN A 124 10.04 -10.08 -3.78
CA GLN A 124 9.69 -9.59 -5.12
C GLN A 124 9.67 -8.04 -5.09
N PRO A 125 10.67 -7.36 -5.67
CA PRO A 125 10.75 -5.90 -5.62
C PRO A 125 9.55 -5.17 -6.25
N SER A 126 8.93 -5.77 -7.27
CA SER A 126 7.74 -5.18 -7.91
C SER A 126 6.55 -5.06 -6.94
N GLU A 127 6.44 -5.91 -5.91
CA GLU A 127 5.40 -5.77 -4.88
C GLU A 127 5.60 -4.50 -4.04
N ILE A 128 6.85 -4.14 -3.74
CA ILE A 128 7.14 -2.85 -3.07
C ILE A 128 6.75 -1.68 -3.98
N MET A 129 7.07 -1.76 -5.28
CA MET A 129 6.77 -0.67 -6.21
C MET A 129 5.28 -0.38 -6.35
N LYS A 130 4.39 -1.37 -6.18
CA LYS A 130 2.93 -1.15 -6.15
C LYS A 130 2.50 -0.18 -5.04
N LEU A 131 3.23 -0.14 -3.92
CA LEU A 131 2.97 0.80 -2.82
C LEU A 131 3.69 2.13 -3.03
N VAL A 132 4.93 2.08 -3.51
CA VAL A 132 5.79 3.26 -3.64
C VAL A 132 5.36 4.18 -4.78
N VAL A 133 4.80 3.65 -5.88
CA VAL A 133 4.34 4.46 -7.02
C VAL A 133 3.22 5.45 -6.61
N PRO A 134 2.12 5.04 -5.97
CA PRO A 134 1.14 5.98 -5.43
C PRO A 134 1.75 7.00 -4.45
N MET A 135 2.71 6.57 -3.62
CA MET A 135 3.38 7.45 -2.66
C MET A 135 4.21 8.55 -3.33
N ILE A 136 5.00 8.22 -4.36
CA ILE A 136 5.80 9.22 -5.07
C ILE A 136 4.92 10.19 -5.85
N LEU A 137 3.80 9.73 -6.39
CA LEU A 137 2.81 10.60 -7.04
C LEU A 137 2.18 11.54 -6.02
N ALA A 138 1.77 11.04 -4.85
CA ALA A 138 1.26 11.88 -3.77
C ALA A 138 2.29 12.94 -3.35
N TRP A 139 3.57 12.55 -3.21
CA TRP A 139 4.67 13.48 -2.94
C TRP A 139 4.83 14.53 -4.04
N TYR A 140 4.81 14.12 -5.31
CA TYR A 140 4.99 15.00 -6.46
C TYR A 140 3.88 16.04 -6.62
N PHE A 141 2.64 15.68 -6.25
CA PHE A 141 1.48 16.56 -6.38
C PHE A 141 1.14 17.35 -5.11
N HIS A 142 1.69 17.01 -3.94
CA HIS A 142 1.34 17.63 -2.66
C HIS A 142 1.50 19.16 -2.65
N GLU A 143 2.58 19.70 -3.22
CA GLU A 143 2.87 21.14 -3.19
C GLU A 143 2.37 21.90 -4.44
N ARG A 144 1.59 21.24 -5.30
CA ARG A 144 1.23 21.79 -6.62
C ARG A 144 -0.22 22.22 -6.69
N HIS A 145 -0.41 23.40 -7.26
CA HIS A 145 -1.74 23.97 -7.49
C HIS A 145 -2.54 23.08 -8.47
N MET A 146 -3.78 22.79 -8.08
CA MET A 146 -4.77 22.17 -8.97
C MET A 146 -5.43 23.24 -9.84
N PRO A 147 -5.79 22.95 -11.11
CA PRO A 147 -5.56 21.69 -11.83
C PRO A 147 -4.11 21.53 -12.33
N PRO A 148 -3.56 20.31 -12.33
CA PRO A 148 -2.20 20.06 -12.80
C PRO A 148 -2.05 20.34 -14.30
N LYS A 149 -1.02 21.09 -14.67
CA LYS A 149 -0.66 21.35 -16.08
C LYS A 149 -0.26 20.05 -16.78
N ALA A 150 -0.41 19.99 -18.11
CA ALA A 150 -0.05 18.83 -18.94
C ALA A 150 1.40 18.33 -18.71
N LYS A 151 2.34 19.24 -18.44
CA LYS A 151 3.73 18.89 -18.09
C LYS A 151 3.83 18.03 -16.83
N HIS A 152 2.98 18.26 -15.83
CA HIS A 152 2.97 17.49 -14.59
C HIS A 152 2.32 16.12 -14.78
N LEU A 153 1.32 16.03 -15.66
CA LEU A 153 0.73 14.76 -16.06
C LEU A 153 1.74 13.88 -16.81
N PHE A 154 2.55 14.48 -17.69
CA PHE A 154 3.63 13.78 -18.38
C PHE A 154 4.63 13.15 -17.40
N TRP A 155 5.15 13.93 -16.44
CA TRP A 155 6.08 13.40 -15.45
C TRP A 155 5.46 12.34 -14.54
N ALA A 156 4.19 12.49 -14.16
CA ALA A 156 3.48 11.46 -13.42
C ALA A 156 3.37 10.15 -14.22
N ALA A 157 3.06 10.23 -15.51
CA ALA A 157 3.03 9.06 -16.39
C ALA A 157 4.41 8.39 -16.50
N VAL A 158 5.50 9.16 -16.59
CA VAL A 158 6.87 8.63 -16.59
C VAL A 158 7.17 7.89 -15.28
N MET A 159 6.82 8.48 -14.12
CA MET A 159 7.04 7.85 -12.81
C MET A 159 6.28 6.53 -12.65
N ILE A 160 5.10 6.42 -13.26
CA ILE A 160 4.30 5.18 -13.29
C ILE A 160 4.93 4.16 -14.24
N ALA A 161 5.36 4.59 -15.44
CA ALA A 161 5.83 3.68 -16.48
C ALA A 161 7.16 2.99 -16.13
N ILE A 162 8.09 3.67 -15.46
CA ILE A 162 9.42 3.14 -15.13
C ILE A 162 9.35 1.78 -14.39
N PRO A 163 8.61 1.63 -13.28
CA PRO A 163 8.57 0.36 -12.54
C PRO A 163 7.59 -0.68 -13.08
N VAL A 164 6.87 -0.38 -14.17
CA VAL A 164 5.89 -1.31 -14.77
C VAL A 164 6.57 -2.32 -15.71
N VAL A 165 7.83 -2.07 -16.09
CA VAL A 165 8.64 -2.92 -16.97
C VAL A 165 9.40 -3.96 -16.13
#